data_AF-A0A920PJU3-F1
#
_entry.id   AF-A0A920PJU3-F1
#
_cell.length_a   1.000
_cell.length_b   1.000
_cell.length_c   1.000
_cell.angle_alpha   90.00
_cell.angle_beta   90.00
_cell.angle_gamma   90.00
#
_symmetry.space_group_name_H-M   'P 1'
#
loop_
_entity.id
_entity.type
_entity.pdbx_description
1 polymer ?
#
loop_
_entity_poly.entity_id
_entity_poly.type
_entity_poly.pdbx_seq_one_letter_code
_entity_poly.pdbx_strand_id
1 'polypeptide(L)'
;MTPPREGSLETPTRHPIDWRNPAFYDQGELFTELERVFDHCHGCRRCVSLCDSFPTLFDLVDESTTLEVDGVDQADYWKVVDQCYLCDLCYMTKCPYVPPHEWGIDFPHLMLRAKGPPVFGKKAPSCGIAYSPVRIASGKQPGCQVFRLL
;
A
#
# COMPACT_ATOMS: atom_id res chain seq x y z
N MET A 1 29.94 14.97 4.03
CA MET A 1 28.54 14.48 3.99
C MET A 1 27.74 15.36 4.93
N THR A 2 26.79 16.14 4.42
CA THR A 2 25.84 16.87 5.28
C THR A 2 24.98 15.85 6.03
N PRO A 3 24.79 15.97 7.35
CA PRO A 3 23.90 15.06 8.07
C PRO A 3 22.49 15.16 7.47
N PRO A 4 21.76 14.04 7.33
CA PRO A 4 20.38 14.05 6.86
C PRO A 4 19.58 15.03 7.72
N ARG A 5 19.01 16.05 7.08
CA ARG A 5 18.19 17.05 7.76
C ARG A 5 16.76 16.55 7.78
N GLU A 6 16.25 16.28 8.98
CA GLU A 6 14.83 15.96 9.21
C GLU A 6 13.92 17.00 8.54
N GLY A 7 12.85 16.53 7.88
CA GLY A 7 11.77 17.41 7.40
C GLY A 7 11.66 17.62 5.89
N SER A 8 12.04 16.66 5.03
CA SER A 8 11.78 16.73 3.57
C SER A 8 12.37 17.99 2.89
N LEU A 9 13.50 18.50 3.40
CA LEU A 9 14.15 19.72 2.89
C LEU A 9 15.04 19.44 1.67
N GLU A 10 15.50 18.20 1.52
CA GLU A 10 16.27 17.74 0.37
C GLU A 10 15.34 17.12 -0.67
N THR A 11 15.74 17.17 -1.95
CA THR A 11 14.95 16.57 -3.02
C THR A 11 14.91 15.05 -2.88
N PRO A 12 13.73 14.41 -2.82
CA PRO A 12 13.63 12.96 -2.74
C PRO A 12 14.29 12.28 -3.95
N THR A 13 15.03 11.21 -3.70
CA THR A 13 15.58 10.37 -4.78
C THR A 13 14.61 9.24 -5.09
N ARG A 14 14.09 9.20 -6.32
CA ARG A 14 13.19 8.13 -6.76
C ARG A 14 13.96 7.02 -7.46
N HIS A 15 13.90 5.82 -6.91
CA HIS A 15 14.52 4.63 -7.50
C HIS A 15 13.55 3.93 -8.48
N PRO A 16 14.05 3.35 -9.59
CA PRO A 16 13.22 2.54 -10.47
C PRO A 16 12.65 1.31 -9.75
N ILE A 17 11.40 0.97 -10.05
CA ILE A 17 10.75 -0.21 -9.50
C ILE A 17 11.27 -1.47 -10.18
N ASP A 18 11.74 -2.45 -9.40
CA ASP A 18 12.27 -3.72 -9.89
C ASP A 18 11.16 -4.76 -10.14
N TRP A 19 10.17 -4.40 -10.95
CA TRP A 19 8.99 -5.25 -11.24
C TRP A 19 9.33 -6.53 -12.03
N ARG A 20 10.54 -6.64 -12.57
CA ARG A 20 10.99 -7.83 -13.30
C ARG A 20 11.55 -8.90 -12.37
N ASN A 21 11.92 -8.53 -11.16
CA ASN A 21 12.41 -9.46 -10.17
C ASN A 21 11.25 -10.31 -9.62
N PRO A 22 11.36 -11.66 -9.63
CA PRO A 22 10.32 -12.52 -9.08
C PRO A 22 9.96 -12.21 -7.62
N ALA A 23 10.91 -11.73 -6.82
CA ALA A 23 10.69 -11.34 -5.42
C ALA A 23 9.71 -10.16 -5.29
N PHE A 24 9.56 -9.33 -6.33
CA PHE A 24 8.59 -8.23 -6.35
C PHE A 24 7.17 -8.69 -6.07
N TYR A 25 6.83 -9.92 -6.48
CA TYR A 25 5.49 -10.47 -6.32
C TYR A 25 5.36 -11.45 -5.15
N ASP A 26 6.43 -11.63 -4.38
CA ASP A 26 6.35 -12.44 -3.16
C ASP A 26 5.47 -11.71 -2.13
N GLN A 27 4.47 -12.43 -1.63
CA GLN A 27 3.49 -11.88 -0.69
C GLN A 27 4.09 -11.72 0.71
N GLY A 28 4.97 -12.63 1.14
CA GLY A 28 5.63 -12.51 2.45
C GLY A 28 6.50 -11.26 2.50
N GLU A 29 7.33 -11.07 1.47
CA GLU A 29 8.17 -9.87 1.32
C GLU A 29 7.36 -8.58 1.13
N LEU A 30 6.11 -8.68 0.64
CA LEU A 30 5.21 -7.54 0.57
C LEU A 30 4.66 -7.19 1.96
N PHE A 31 4.16 -8.18 2.70
CA PHE A 31 3.61 -7.96 4.04
C PHE A 31 4.67 -7.48 5.04
N THR A 32 5.88 -8.04 4.98
CA THR A 32 7.01 -7.57 5.79
C THR A 32 7.33 -6.10 5.50
N GLU A 33 7.30 -5.68 4.24
CA GLU A 33 7.57 -4.28 3.88
C GLU A 33 6.39 -3.35 4.19
N LEU A 34 5.14 -3.83 4.07
CA LEU A 34 3.94 -3.12 4.53
C LEU A 34 3.99 -2.84 6.02
N GLU A 35 4.25 -3.87 6.82
CA GLU A 35 4.37 -3.76 8.28
C GLU A 35 5.47 -2.77 8.67
N ARG A 36 6.67 -2.89 8.06
CA ARG A 36 7.77 -1.95 8.27
C ARG A 36 7.36 -0.52 7.97
N VAL A 37 6.79 -0.25 6.80
CA VAL A 37 6.43 1.13 6.42
C VAL A 37 5.27 1.66 7.28
N PHE A 38 4.29 0.82 7.60
CA PHE A 38 3.15 1.20 8.44
C PHE A 38 3.58 1.56 9.86
N ASP A 39 4.54 0.84 10.43
CA ASP A 39 5.12 1.14 11.75
C ASP A 39 5.73 2.55 11.78
N HIS A 40 6.56 2.88 10.79
CA HIS A 40 7.13 4.23 10.67
C HIS A 40 6.06 5.30 10.39
N CYS A 41 5.00 4.96 9.63
CA CYS A 41 3.90 5.89 9.35
C CYS A 41 3.08 6.17 10.61
N HIS A 42 2.79 5.13 11.40
CA HIS A 42 2.12 5.21 12.69
C HIS A 42 2.95 6.02 13.70
N GLY A 43 4.27 5.81 13.74
CA GLY A 43 5.15 6.54 14.65
C GLY A 43 5.23 8.05 14.36
N CYS A 44 5.19 8.46 13.08
CA CYS A 44 5.33 9.87 12.72
C CYS A 44 4.00 10.63 12.52
N ARG A 45 2.91 9.95 12.13
CA ARG A 45 1.55 10.48 11.85
C ARG A 45 1.45 11.76 11.00
N ARG A 46 2.53 12.18 10.31
CA ARG A 46 2.60 13.47 9.58
C ARG A 46 1.67 13.57 8.37
N CYS A 47 1.24 12.43 7.83
CA CYS A 47 0.51 12.37 6.56
C CYS A 47 -1.02 12.35 6.72
N VAL A 48 -1.55 12.43 7.95
CA VAL A 48 -2.99 12.30 8.26
C VAL A 48 -3.89 13.23 7.44
N SER A 49 -3.44 14.45 7.14
CA SER A 49 -4.25 15.44 6.42
C SER A 49 -4.12 15.38 4.90
N LEU A 50 -3.37 14.41 4.35
CA LEU A 50 -3.06 14.36 2.92
C LEU A 50 -3.79 13.25 2.15
N CYS A 51 -4.13 12.14 2.80
CA CYS A 51 -4.64 10.95 2.13
C CYS A 51 -5.39 10.06 3.12
N ASP A 52 -6.52 9.48 2.68
CA ASP A 52 -7.40 8.64 3.50
C ASP A 52 -6.77 7.30 3.93
N SER A 53 -5.66 6.87 3.29
CA SER A 53 -4.88 5.72 3.75
C SER A 53 -4.37 5.89 5.18
N PHE A 54 -3.95 7.09 5.56
CA PHE A 54 -3.31 7.29 6.88
C PHE A 54 -4.32 7.29 8.04
N PRO A 55 -5.46 8.02 7.97
CA PRO A 55 -6.53 7.83 8.95
C PRO A 55 -6.96 6.37 9.09
N THR A 56 -7.17 5.67 7.97
CA THR A 56 -7.53 4.24 7.99
C THR A 56 -6.49 3.39 8.72
N LEU A 57 -5.19 3.61 8.47
CA LEU A 57 -4.12 2.90 9.16
C LEU A 57 -4.14 3.20 10.67
N PHE A 58 -4.30 4.47 11.03
CA PHE A 58 -4.23 4.88 12.44
C PHE A 58 -5.45 4.38 13.22
N ASP A 59 -6.64 4.40 12.62
CA ASP A 59 -7.84 3.83 13.22
C ASP A 59 -7.66 2.32 13.49
N LEU A 60 -7.11 1.56 12.53
CA LEU A 60 -6.81 0.13 12.72
C LEU A 60 -5.84 -0.12 13.88
N VAL A 61 -4.79 0.70 14.01
CA VAL A 61 -3.81 0.55 15.09
C VAL A 61 -4.42 0.97 16.44
N ASP A 62 -5.14 2.10 16.48
CA ASP A 62 -5.74 2.63 17.70
C ASP A 62 -6.89 1.72 18.22
N GLU A 63 -7.52 0.91 17.35
CA GLU A 63 -8.49 -0.13 17.71
C GLU A 63 -7.84 -1.49 18.06
N SER A 64 -6.54 -1.66 17.82
CA SER A 64 -5.82 -2.91 18.11
C SER A 64 -5.55 -3.10 19.61
N THR A 65 -5.24 -4.34 20.01
CA THR A 65 -4.96 -4.65 21.42
C THR A 65 -3.59 -4.15 21.90
N THR A 66 -2.62 -3.99 20.99
CA THR A 66 -1.25 -3.58 21.33
C THR A 66 -1.05 -2.08 21.17
N LEU A 67 -1.95 -1.39 20.46
CA LEU A 67 -1.82 0.01 20.01
C LEU A 67 -0.61 0.22 19.10
N GLU A 68 -0.10 -0.87 18.51
CA GLU A 68 1.02 -0.87 17.58
C GLU A 68 0.63 -1.69 16.33
N VAL A 69 1.43 -1.61 15.27
CA VAL A 69 1.12 -2.26 13.98
C VAL A 69 1.10 -3.79 14.07
N ASP A 70 1.80 -4.37 15.05
CA ASP A 70 1.83 -5.82 15.33
C ASP A 70 0.48 -6.37 15.83
N GLY A 71 -0.40 -5.50 16.33
CA GLY A 71 -1.75 -5.84 16.78
C GLY A 71 -2.80 -5.81 15.67
N VAL A 72 -2.44 -5.38 14.46
CA VAL A 72 -3.34 -5.27 13.32
C VAL A 72 -3.29 -6.54 12.47
N ASP A 73 -4.44 -7.09 12.10
CA ASP A 73 -4.52 -8.23 11.18
C ASP A 73 -3.92 -7.83 9.81
N GLN A 74 -2.98 -8.62 9.29
CA GLN A 74 -2.39 -8.40 7.97
C GLN A 74 -3.44 -8.34 6.85
N ALA A 75 -4.58 -9.02 7.00
CA ALA A 75 -5.69 -8.93 6.05
C ALA A 75 -6.28 -7.51 5.98
N ASP A 76 -6.22 -6.74 7.08
CA ASP A 76 -6.75 -5.39 7.15
C ASP A 76 -5.81 -4.35 6.53
N TYR A 77 -4.56 -4.69 6.24
CA TYR A 77 -3.65 -3.81 5.49
C TYR A 77 -4.23 -3.44 4.12
N TRP A 78 -5.06 -4.30 3.53
CA TRP A 78 -5.74 -4.01 2.28
C TRP A 78 -6.69 -2.82 2.37
N LYS A 79 -7.31 -2.56 3.54
CA LYS A 79 -8.15 -1.37 3.76
C LYS A 79 -7.33 -0.09 3.56
N VAL A 80 -6.09 -0.08 4.04
CA VAL A 80 -5.13 1.04 3.88
C VAL A 80 -4.70 1.18 2.41
N VAL A 81 -4.37 0.05 1.78
CA VAL A 81 -3.95 0.00 0.37
C VAL A 81 -5.05 0.54 -0.54
N ASP A 82 -6.32 0.18 -0.30
CA ASP A 82 -7.45 0.58 -1.12
C ASP A 82 -7.67 2.10 -1.13
N GLN A 83 -7.38 2.79 -0.02
CA GLN A 83 -7.48 4.25 0.08
C GLN A 83 -6.32 5.00 -0.59
N CYS A 84 -5.28 4.31 -1.07
CA CYS A 84 -4.17 4.97 -1.75
C CYS A 84 -4.48 5.17 -3.24
N TYR A 85 -4.55 6.43 -3.67
CA TYR A 85 -4.78 6.79 -5.07
C TYR A 85 -3.49 7.09 -5.87
N LEU A 86 -2.31 6.75 -5.34
CA LEU A 86 -1.01 6.90 -6.02
C LEU A 86 -0.71 8.33 -6.49
N CYS A 87 -1.07 9.34 -5.71
CA CYS A 87 -0.88 10.76 -6.04
C CYS A 87 0.51 11.33 -5.66
N ASP A 88 1.37 10.53 -5.03
CA ASP A 88 2.72 10.89 -4.54
C ASP A 88 2.80 12.05 -3.52
N LEU A 89 1.66 12.59 -3.07
CA LEU A 89 1.64 13.80 -2.23
C LEU A 89 2.31 13.59 -0.87
N CYS A 90 2.07 12.45 -0.22
CA CYS A 90 2.69 12.12 1.07
C CYS A 90 4.22 12.02 0.98
N TYR A 91 4.71 11.39 -0.10
CA TYR A 91 6.13 11.21 -0.40
C TYR A 91 6.81 12.56 -0.68
N MET A 92 6.22 13.41 -1.51
CA MET A 92 6.87 14.65 -1.96
C MET A 92 6.84 15.79 -0.94
N THR A 93 5.88 15.82 -0.01
CA THR A 93 5.59 17.04 0.76
C THR A 93 5.73 16.94 2.27
N LYS A 94 5.61 15.72 2.85
CA LYS A 94 5.54 15.56 4.31
C LYS A 94 6.42 14.46 4.87
N CYS A 95 6.70 13.41 4.11
CA CYS A 95 7.46 12.28 4.62
C CYS A 95 8.93 12.69 4.86
N PRO A 96 9.43 12.65 6.11
CA PRO A 96 10.82 13.00 6.40
C PRO A 96 11.80 11.85 6.10
N TYR A 97 11.27 10.65 5.84
CA TYR A 97 12.03 9.41 5.74
C TYR A 97 12.18 8.89 4.32
N VAL A 98 11.94 9.74 3.33
CA VAL A 98 12.16 9.42 1.91
C VAL A 98 13.65 9.29 1.60
N PRO A 99 14.05 8.50 0.59
CA PRO A 99 15.44 8.44 0.16
C PRO A 99 15.99 9.86 -0.14
N PRO A 100 17.18 10.22 0.36
CA PRO A 100 18.27 9.35 0.81
C PRO A 100 18.27 8.96 2.30
N HIS A 101 17.17 9.17 3.04
CA HIS A 101 17.06 8.71 4.42
C HIS A 101 17.25 7.19 4.52
N GLU A 102 17.87 6.72 5.61
CA GLU A 102 18.21 5.30 5.81
C GLU A 102 17.00 4.36 5.78
N TRP A 103 15.83 4.84 6.23
CA TRP A 103 14.58 4.07 6.19
C TRP A 103 13.94 3.99 4.81
N GLY A 104 14.34 4.84 3.87
CA GLY A 104 13.99 4.78 2.46
C GLY A 104 12.50 4.61 2.17
N ILE A 105 11.62 5.31 2.88
CA ILE A 105 10.17 5.12 2.74
C ILE A 105 9.69 5.65 1.39
N ASP A 106 9.16 4.74 0.58
CA ASP A 106 8.48 5.04 -0.68
C ASP A 106 7.07 4.44 -0.67
N PHE A 107 6.19 5.09 0.10
CA PHE A 107 4.81 4.66 0.27
C PHE A 107 4.08 4.46 -1.07
N PRO A 108 4.16 5.38 -2.05
CA PRO A 108 3.48 5.18 -3.33
C PRO A 108 3.96 3.96 -4.11
N HIS A 109 5.27 3.69 -4.15
CA HIS A 109 5.78 2.48 -4.83
C HIS A 109 5.37 1.20 -4.11
N LEU A 110 5.33 1.21 -2.77
CA LEU A 110 4.83 0.07 -1.99
C LEU A 110 3.34 -0.19 -2.26
N MET A 111 2.52 0.87 -2.32
CA MET A 111 1.10 0.76 -2.66
C MET A 111 0.90 0.28 -4.11
N LEU A 112 1.75 0.73 -5.04
CA LEU A 112 1.74 0.23 -6.42
C LEU A 112 2.07 -1.27 -6.46
N ARG A 113 3.07 -1.73 -5.70
CA ARG A 113 3.41 -3.15 -5.56
C ARG A 113 2.22 -3.94 -5.01
N ALA A 114 1.56 -3.44 -3.97
CA ALA A 114 0.39 -4.08 -3.37
C ALA A 114 -0.80 -4.18 -4.33
N LYS A 115 -1.05 -3.13 -5.15
CA LYS A 115 -2.11 -3.11 -6.17
C LYS A 115 -1.74 -3.83 -7.48
N GLY A 116 -0.48 -4.24 -7.63
CA GLY A 116 0.02 -4.89 -8.84
C GLY A 116 -0.71 -6.20 -9.13
N PRO A 117 -0.80 -6.61 -10.41
CA PRO A 117 -1.41 -7.88 -10.74
C PRO A 117 -0.59 -9.02 -10.13
N PRO A 118 -1.24 -10.07 -9.58
CA PRO A 118 -0.52 -11.27 -9.19
C PRO A 118 0.16 -11.88 -10.43
N VAL A 119 1.34 -12.46 -10.25
CA VAL A 119 2.03 -13.20 -11.32
C VAL A 119 1.10 -14.29 -11.82
N PHE A 120 0.94 -14.36 -13.15
CA PHE A 120 0.14 -15.37 -13.84
C PHE A 120 0.34 -16.76 -13.19
N GLY A 121 -0.70 -17.28 -12.54
CA GLY A 121 -0.71 -18.61 -11.91
C GLY A 121 -0.77 -18.64 -10.38
N LYS A 122 -0.63 -17.52 -9.67
CA LYS A 122 -0.84 -17.45 -8.20
C LYS A 122 -2.06 -16.58 -7.89
N LYS A 123 -3.07 -17.12 -7.18
CA LYS A 123 -4.21 -16.31 -6.70
C LYS A 123 -3.73 -15.46 -5.52
N ALA A 124 -4.05 -14.16 -5.51
CA ALA A 124 -3.93 -13.34 -4.30
C ALA A 124 -4.91 -13.90 -3.25
N PRO A 125 -4.47 -14.18 -2.01
CA PRO A 125 -5.36 -14.62 -0.95
C PRO A 125 -6.28 -13.47 -0.53
N SER A 126 -7.58 -13.68 -0.74
CA SER A 126 -8.71 -12.99 -0.10
C SER A 126 -8.61 -11.47 0.05
N CYS A 127 -8.35 -10.75 -1.04
CA CYS A 127 -8.98 -9.43 -1.17
C CYS A 127 -10.50 -9.70 -1.29
N GLY A 128 -11.28 -9.27 -0.30
CA GLY A 128 -12.75 -9.31 -0.36
C GLY A 128 -13.34 -8.50 -1.53
N ILE A 129 -12.49 -7.76 -2.24
CA ILE A 129 -12.76 -7.27 -3.58
C ILE A 129 -12.32 -8.37 -4.54
N ALA A 130 -13.30 -9.12 -5.04
CA ALA A 130 -13.12 -9.84 -6.29
C ALA A 130 -12.70 -8.81 -7.34
N TYR A 131 -11.40 -8.69 -7.60
CA TYR A 131 -10.93 -8.22 -8.89
C TYR A 131 -11.48 -9.25 -9.88
N SER A 132 -12.70 -9.00 -10.34
CA SER A 132 -13.26 -9.71 -11.49
C SER A 132 -12.20 -9.54 -12.55
N PRO A 133 -11.57 -10.63 -13.02
CA PRO A 133 -10.60 -10.50 -14.09
C PRO A 133 -11.36 -9.84 -15.21
N VAL A 134 -10.94 -8.62 -15.59
CA VAL A 134 -11.39 -8.02 -16.83
C VAL A 134 -11.02 -9.04 -17.88
N ARG A 135 -12.01 -9.85 -18.27
CA ARG A 135 -11.90 -10.81 -19.36
C ARG A 135 -11.69 -9.96 -20.60
N ILE A 136 -10.44 -9.67 -20.92
CA ILE A 136 -10.05 -9.38 -22.30
C ILE A 136 -10.14 -10.72 -23.03
N ALA A 137 -11.37 -11.16 -23.27
CA ALA A 137 -11.64 -12.35 -24.05
C ALA A 137 -12.88 -12.04 -24.88
N SER A 138 -12.65 -11.79 -26.17
CA SER A 138 -13.48 -12.35 -27.22
C SER A 138 -15.00 -12.21 -26.97
N GLY A 139 -15.51 -11.00 -27.17
CA GLY A 139 -16.80 -10.78 -27.84
C GLY A 139 -18.06 -11.48 -27.30
N LYS A 140 -18.20 -11.75 -26.00
CA LYS A 140 -19.48 -12.23 -25.46
C LYS A 140 -19.82 -11.59 -24.12
N GLN A 141 -20.73 -10.61 -24.16
CA GLN A 141 -21.30 -9.94 -23.00
C GLN A 141 -22.08 -10.94 -22.13
N PRO A 142 -21.79 -11.07 -20.82
CA PRO A 142 -22.66 -11.81 -19.92
C PRO A 142 -23.79 -10.91 -19.42
N GLY A 143 -25.03 -11.37 -19.64
CA GLY A 143 -26.26 -10.65 -19.36
C GLY A 143 -26.55 -10.46 -17.86
N CYS A 144 -27.34 -9.42 -17.61
CA CYS A 144 -27.94 -9.06 -16.33
C CYS A 144 -28.92 -10.16 -15.87
N GLN A 145 -28.57 -10.92 -14.84
CA GLN A 145 -29.56 -11.76 -14.16
C GLN A 145 -30.26 -10.93 -13.09
N VAL A 146 -31.53 -10.63 -13.36
CA VAL A 146 -32.47 -10.04 -12.41
C VAL A 146 -32.72 -11.04 -11.29
N PHE A 147 -32.32 -10.69 -10.07
CA PHE A 147 -32.74 -11.37 -8.85
C PHE A 147 -34.25 -11.23 -8.70
N ARG A 148 -34.99 -12.33 -8.87
CA ARG A 148 -36.41 -12.41 -8.51
C ARG A 148 -36.49 -12.85 -7.05
N LEU A 149 -36.69 -11.89 -6.14
CA LEU A 149 -37.31 -12.17 -4.86
C LEU A 149 -38.82 -11.99 -5.03
N LEU A 150 -39.55 -13.08 -4.76
CA LEU A 150 -41.01 -13.29 -4.85
C LEU A 150 -41.57 -13.72 -6.22
#